data_AF-A0A6B2TGP0-F1
#
_entry.id   AF-A0A6B2TGP0-F1
#
_cell.length_a   1.000
_cell.length_b   1.000
_cell.length_c   1.000
_cell.angle_alpha   90.00
_cell.angle_beta   90.00
_cell.angle_gamma   90.00
#
_symmetry.space_group_name_H-M   'P 1'
#
loop_
_entity.id
_entity.type
_entity.pdbx_description
1 polymer ?
#
loop_
_entity_poly.entity_id
_entity_poly.type
_entity_poly.pdbx_seq_one_letter_code
_entity_poly.pdbx_strand_id
1 'polypeptide(L)'
;QLARGERLQRWHRKGGRPGPRDLLFAPVSASARRRLTPGGTRTVEVFSSMPIDSAPDGVTVTANAFAWTRERFGPPLLTRGSDLVGTSLVETGVVDPDRYVEAVIALSRAHGATRYFAHRRESAEKLHRLAVETGLQVVRPDLPLELIARRGPIGRTILSFPSTVVHTLPLALAGTEVKVAVCDIDPAWLTETASPRAQGFLSGVTGTARDVHRLTSVRHTAPA
;
A
#
# COMPACT_ATOMS: atom_id res chain seq x y z
N GLN A 1 3.06 22.17 1.00
CA GLN A 1 4.11 21.96 2.01
C GLN A 1 5.49 22.33 1.51
N LEU A 2 6.10 21.56 0.60
CA LEU A 2 7.51 21.75 0.21
C LEU A 2 7.81 23.12 -0.44
N ALA A 3 7.13 23.46 -1.54
CA ALA A 3 7.34 24.75 -2.24
C ALA A 3 6.99 26.00 -1.42
N ARG A 4 6.14 25.85 -0.40
CA ARG A 4 5.72 26.93 0.50
C ARG A 4 6.58 27.01 1.77
N GLY A 5 7.62 26.18 1.89
CA GLY A 5 8.47 26.09 3.07
C GLY A 5 7.73 25.72 4.36
N GLU A 6 6.54 25.12 4.26
CA GLU A 6 5.74 24.73 5.41
C GLU A 6 6.40 23.57 6.17
N ARG A 7 5.88 23.24 7.36
CA ARG A 7 6.35 22.06 8.09
C ARG A 7 6.02 20.79 7.31
N LEU A 8 7.06 20.01 7.01
CA LEU A 8 6.91 18.66 6.48
C LEU A 8 6.39 17.77 7.60
N GLN A 9 5.12 17.40 7.51
CA GLN A 9 4.44 16.55 8.48
C GLN A 9 3.97 15.30 7.78
N ARG A 10 4.02 14.16 8.47
CA ARG A 10 3.33 12.95 7.99
C ARG A 10 1.86 13.31 7.78
N TRP A 11 1.27 12.83 6.69
CA TRP A 11 -0.10 13.19 6.30
C TRP A 11 -1.11 12.98 7.46
N HIS A 12 -0.93 11.92 8.27
CA HIS A 12 -1.78 11.62 9.43
C HIS A 12 -1.56 12.53 10.66
N ARG A 13 -0.51 13.36 10.69
CA ARG A 13 -0.20 14.32 11.78
C ARG A 13 -0.53 15.76 11.41
N LYS A 14 -1.05 16.00 10.20
CA LYS A 14 -1.39 17.35 9.72
C LYS A 14 -2.41 18.00 10.65
N GLY A 15 -2.08 19.16 11.20
CA GLY A 15 -2.92 19.92 12.13
C GLY A 15 -2.73 19.60 13.62
N GLY A 16 -1.87 18.65 13.98
CA GLY A 16 -1.51 18.38 15.38
C GLY A 16 -0.60 19.45 15.98
N ARG A 17 -0.72 19.72 17.28
CA ARG A 17 0.23 20.56 18.03
C ARG A 17 1.60 19.86 18.11
N PRO A 18 2.73 20.59 17.99
CA PRO A 18 4.06 20.01 18.13
C PRO A 18 4.23 19.35 19.50
N GLY A 19 4.75 18.13 19.53
CA GLY A 19 5.10 17.46 20.79
C GLY A 19 6.47 17.94 21.33
N PRO A 20 6.85 17.56 22.56
CA PRO A 20 8.13 17.93 23.15
C PRO A 20 9.34 17.54 22.29
N ARG A 21 9.29 16.37 21.64
CA ARG A 21 10.32 15.93 20.68
C ARG A 21 10.41 16.83 19.45
N ASP A 22 9.28 17.35 18.95
CA ASP A 22 9.28 18.23 17.78
C ASP A 22 9.96 19.58 18.09
N LEU A 23 9.87 20.04 19.34
CA LEU A 23 10.56 21.25 19.81
C LEU A 23 12.08 21.01 19.89
N LEU A 24 12.51 19.86 20.42
CA LEU A 24 13.93 19.49 20.48
C LEU A 24 14.57 19.44 19.08
N PHE A 25 13.84 18.94 18.07
CA PHE A 25 14.31 18.88 16.68
C PHE A 25 13.96 20.11 15.85
N ALA A 26 13.43 21.19 16.46
CA ALA A 26 12.99 22.36 15.72
C ALA A 26 14.10 23.05 14.90
N PRO A 27 15.33 23.25 15.40
CA PRO A 27 16.41 23.86 14.62
C PRO A 27 16.81 23.02 13.41
N VAL A 28 16.92 21.70 13.60
CA VAL A 28 17.23 20.75 12.53
C VAL A 28 16.12 20.74 11.47
N SER A 29 14.86 20.70 11.91
CA SER A 29 13.69 20.74 11.04
C SER A 29 13.59 22.06 10.26
N ALA A 30 13.92 23.19 10.88
CA ALA A 30 13.95 24.49 10.22
C ALA A 30 15.06 24.57 9.16
N SER A 31 16.25 24.05 9.48
CA SER A 31 17.37 23.97 8.53
C SER A 31 17.04 23.06 7.35
N ALA A 32 16.48 21.87 7.60
CA ALA A 32 16.03 20.95 6.57
C ALA A 32 14.97 21.58 5.67
N ARG A 33 13.96 22.24 6.25
CA ARG A 33 12.95 22.99 5.49
C ARG A 33 13.58 24.04 4.60
N ARG A 34 14.49 24.86 5.11
CA ARG A 34 15.18 25.90 4.31
C ARG A 34 15.93 25.29 3.12
N ARG A 35 16.58 24.15 3.31
CA ARG A 35 17.31 23.43 2.24
C ARG A 35 16.38 22.77 1.22
N LEU A 36 15.20 22.32 1.66
CA LEU A 36 14.20 21.65 0.82
C LEU A 36 13.16 22.64 0.25
N THR A 37 13.29 23.94 0.50
CA THR A 37 12.40 24.94 -0.07
C THR A 37 13.07 25.50 -1.33
N PRO A 38 12.46 25.34 -2.52
CA PRO A 38 12.98 25.93 -3.75
C PRO A 38 12.97 27.47 -3.65
N GLY A 39 13.93 28.13 -4.30
CA GLY A 39 14.00 29.60 -4.33
C GLY A 39 15.36 30.17 -4.76
N GLY A 40 15.33 31.29 -5.48
CA GLY A 40 16.53 31.87 -6.10
C GLY A 40 17.13 30.87 -7.10
N THR A 41 18.40 30.49 -6.90
CA THR A 41 19.09 29.47 -7.70
C THR A 41 18.86 28.03 -7.21
N ARG A 42 18.08 27.82 -6.15
CA ARG A 42 17.88 26.48 -5.56
C ARG A 42 16.69 25.78 -6.19
N THR A 43 16.96 24.62 -6.77
CA THR A 43 15.96 23.66 -7.23
C THR A 43 15.92 22.43 -6.31
N VAL A 44 14.79 21.75 -6.28
CA VAL A 44 14.59 20.52 -5.51
C VAL A 44 14.07 19.43 -6.42
N GLU A 45 14.66 18.25 -6.37
CA GLU A 45 14.15 17.08 -7.09
C GLU A 45 13.44 16.12 -6.13
N VAL A 46 12.25 15.67 -6.53
CA VAL A 46 11.44 14.68 -5.81
C VAL A 46 11.38 13.40 -6.63
N PHE A 47 12.05 12.37 -6.14
CA PHE A 47 11.96 11.02 -6.70
C PHE A 47 10.79 10.28 -6.05
N SER A 48 9.80 9.87 -6.85
CA SER A 48 8.57 9.26 -6.32
C SER A 48 8.02 8.19 -7.26
N SER A 49 7.56 7.07 -6.70
CA SER A 49 6.72 6.10 -7.40
C SER A 49 5.22 6.38 -7.23
N MET A 50 4.87 7.33 -6.36
CA MET A 50 3.49 7.76 -6.16
C MET A 50 3.11 8.83 -7.19
N PRO A 51 1.87 8.84 -7.71
CA PRO A 51 1.42 9.87 -8.63
C PRO A 51 1.45 11.25 -7.96
N ILE A 52 2.04 12.22 -8.65
CA ILE A 52 2.07 13.64 -8.26
C ILE A 52 1.60 14.43 -9.47
N ASP A 53 0.40 15.03 -9.38
CA ASP A 53 -0.28 15.62 -10.55
C ASP A 53 0.38 16.90 -11.07
N SER A 54 1.05 17.67 -10.21
CA SER A 54 1.72 18.90 -10.59
C SER A 54 2.95 19.17 -9.73
N ALA A 55 4.08 19.44 -10.37
CA ALA A 55 5.28 19.91 -9.70
C ALA A 55 5.19 21.43 -9.46
N PRO A 56 5.37 21.93 -8.22
CA PRO A 56 5.46 23.36 -7.98
C PRO A 56 6.72 24.00 -8.58
N ASP A 57 6.73 25.32 -8.72
CA ASP A 57 7.90 26.07 -9.20
C ASP A 57 9.19 25.74 -8.42
N GLY A 58 10.27 25.54 -9.17
CA GLY A 58 11.57 25.15 -8.64
C GLY A 58 11.64 23.70 -8.12
N VAL A 59 10.59 22.90 -8.31
CA VAL A 59 10.58 21.45 -8.02
C VAL A 59 10.55 20.65 -9.31
N THR A 60 11.49 19.72 -9.47
CA THR A 60 11.44 18.68 -10.49
C THR A 60 10.88 17.41 -9.87
N VAL A 61 9.92 16.75 -10.54
CA VAL A 61 9.41 15.44 -10.10
C VAL A 61 9.93 14.38 -11.06
N THR A 62 10.69 13.43 -10.53
CA THR A 62 11.24 12.32 -11.29
C THR A 62 10.53 11.04 -10.88
N ALA A 63 9.86 10.40 -11.84
CA ALA A 63 9.11 9.19 -11.61
C ALA A 63 10.05 8.00 -11.37
N ASN A 64 9.92 7.36 -10.21
CA ASN A 64 10.50 6.04 -10.01
C ASN A 64 9.58 5.00 -10.65
N ALA A 65 9.86 4.70 -11.92
CA ALA A 65 9.13 3.71 -12.68
C ALA A 65 9.64 2.28 -12.46
N PHE A 66 10.44 1.96 -11.43
CA PHE A 66 10.98 0.62 -11.16
C PHE A 66 11.79 -0.02 -12.31
N ALA A 67 12.40 0.79 -13.18
CA ALA A 67 13.16 0.31 -14.34
C ALA A 67 14.30 -0.64 -13.95
N TRP A 68 15.12 -0.26 -12.97
CA TRP A 68 16.22 -1.09 -12.45
C TRP A 68 15.73 -2.44 -11.92
N THR A 69 14.61 -2.46 -11.19
CA THR A 69 14.02 -3.70 -10.67
C THR A 69 13.63 -4.64 -11.80
N ARG A 70 13.01 -4.11 -12.85
CA ARG A 70 12.62 -4.91 -14.01
C ARG A 70 13.82 -5.49 -14.75
N GLU A 71 14.81 -4.65 -15.01
CA GLU A 71 16.05 -5.02 -15.69
C GLU A 71 16.83 -6.08 -14.89
N ARG A 72 16.98 -5.87 -13.58
CA ARG A 72 17.80 -6.74 -12.73
C ARG A 72 17.22 -8.14 -12.54
N PHE A 73 15.90 -8.25 -12.44
CA PHE A 73 15.23 -9.50 -12.02
C PHE A 73 14.49 -10.22 -13.15
N GLY A 74 14.39 -9.64 -14.35
CA GLY A 74 13.67 -10.26 -15.47
C GLY A 74 12.17 -10.47 -15.18
N PRO A 75 11.38 -10.96 -16.15
CA PRO A 75 9.96 -11.27 -15.91
C PRO A 75 9.83 -12.48 -14.96
N PRO A 76 8.83 -12.48 -14.05
CA PRO A 76 8.64 -13.59 -13.13
C PRO A 76 8.02 -14.82 -13.81
N LEU A 77 8.22 -15.99 -13.20
CA LEU A 77 7.44 -17.17 -13.53
C LEU A 77 5.99 -16.98 -13.06
N LEU A 78 5.04 -17.14 -13.99
CA LEU A 78 3.62 -16.96 -13.69
C LEU A 78 2.96 -18.29 -13.33
N THR A 79 2.22 -18.32 -12.23
CA THR A 79 1.34 -19.43 -11.87
C THR A 79 -0.05 -19.22 -12.46
N ARG A 80 -0.87 -20.27 -12.52
CA ARG A 80 -2.23 -20.19 -13.06
C ARG A 80 -3.24 -19.51 -12.13
N GLY A 81 -2.93 -19.40 -10.83
CA GLY A 81 -3.84 -18.91 -9.80
C GLY A 81 -3.66 -17.43 -9.48
N SER A 82 -4.31 -17.03 -8.40
CA SER A 82 -4.17 -15.70 -7.81
C SER A 82 -3.32 -15.73 -6.54
N ASP A 83 -2.75 -14.59 -6.18
CA ASP A 83 -2.13 -14.37 -4.87
C ASP A 83 -2.85 -13.25 -4.13
N LEU A 84 -2.96 -13.39 -2.81
CA LEU A 84 -3.51 -12.37 -1.92
C LEU A 84 -2.37 -11.62 -1.22
N VAL A 85 -2.53 -10.31 -1.08
CA VAL A 85 -1.59 -9.44 -0.35
C VAL A 85 -2.27 -8.91 0.90
N GLY A 86 -1.66 -9.23 2.02
CA GLY A 86 -2.14 -8.83 3.34
C GLY A 86 -1.91 -7.36 3.65
N THR A 87 -2.51 -6.91 4.75
CA THR A 87 -2.44 -5.54 5.23
C THR A 87 -2.35 -5.51 6.76
N SER A 88 -1.81 -4.42 7.31
CA SER A 88 -1.73 -4.22 8.77
C SER A 88 -2.96 -3.55 9.37
N LEU A 89 -4.07 -3.41 8.63
CA LEU A 89 -5.22 -2.63 9.09
C LEU A 89 -5.84 -3.21 10.37
N VAL A 90 -5.90 -4.55 10.46
CA VAL A 90 -6.36 -5.26 11.65
C VAL A 90 -5.43 -4.96 12.84
N GLU A 91 -4.12 -5.03 12.64
CA GLU A 91 -3.13 -4.79 13.70
C GLU A 91 -3.08 -3.34 14.15
N THR A 92 -3.54 -2.41 13.31
CA THR A 92 -3.72 -1.00 13.69
C THR A 92 -5.09 -0.72 14.29
N GLY A 93 -5.94 -1.73 14.47
CA GLY A 93 -7.29 -1.60 15.01
C GLY A 93 -8.27 -0.89 14.09
N VAL A 94 -7.96 -0.72 12.80
CA VAL A 94 -8.82 -0.02 11.84
C VAL A 94 -9.92 -0.93 11.32
N VAL A 95 -9.60 -2.21 11.11
CA VAL A 95 -10.51 -3.21 10.54
C VAL A 95 -10.74 -4.31 11.56
N ASP A 96 -11.98 -4.75 11.67
CA ASP A 96 -12.39 -5.88 12.50
C ASP A 96 -11.69 -7.18 12.03
N PRO A 97 -11.06 -7.95 12.94
CA PRO A 97 -10.30 -9.14 12.59
C PRO A 97 -11.16 -10.26 11.99
N ASP A 98 -12.39 -10.45 12.47
CA ASP A 98 -13.27 -11.53 12.00
C ASP A 98 -13.79 -11.21 10.59
N ARG A 99 -14.23 -9.98 10.35
CA ARG A 99 -14.61 -9.51 9.01
C ARG A 99 -13.47 -9.61 8.01
N TYR A 100 -12.24 -9.34 8.44
CA TYR A 100 -11.07 -9.49 7.59
C TYR A 100 -10.83 -10.94 7.19
N VAL A 101 -10.89 -11.87 8.14
CA VAL A 101 -10.71 -13.31 7.87
C VAL A 101 -11.80 -13.84 6.94
N GLU A 102 -13.07 -13.48 7.19
CA GLU A 102 -14.21 -13.81 6.32
C GLU A 102 -13.96 -13.34 4.87
N ALA A 103 -13.47 -12.12 4.71
CA ALA A 103 -13.15 -11.54 3.41
C ALA A 103 -12.03 -12.29 2.69
N VAL A 104 -10.95 -12.65 3.39
CA VAL A 104 -9.84 -13.42 2.82
C VAL A 104 -10.32 -14.79 2.36
N ILE A 105 -11.18 -15.46 3.13
CA ILE A 105 -11.79 -16.74 2.75
C ILE A 105 -12.62 -16.60 1.47
N ALA A 106 -13.49 -15.59 1.42
CA ALA A 106 -14.34 -15.36 0.26
C ALA A 106 -13.53 -15.05 -1.00
N LEU A 107 -12.55 -14.14 -0.89
CA LEU A 107 -11.66 -13.79 -2.00
C LEU A 107 -10.82 -14.98 -2.47
N SER A 108 -10.31 -15.79 -1.53
CA SER A 108 -9.53 -16.98 -1.84
C SER A 108 -10.32 -17.95 -2.73
N ARG A 109 -11.57 -18.24 -2.33
CA ARG A 109 -12.47 -19.14 -3.08
C ARG A 109 -12.89 -18.55 -4.42
N ALA A 110 -13.31 -17.28 -4.44
CA ALA A 110 -13.84 -16.63 -5.64
C ALA A 110 -12.80 -16.47 -6.76
N HIS A 111 -11.51 -16.34 -6.40
CA HIS A 111 -10.45 -16.04 -7.35
C HIS A 111 -9.37 -17.13 -7.44
N GLY A 112 -9.59 -18.28 -6.80
CA GLY A 112 -8.62 -19.38 -6.77
C GLY A 112 -7.25 -18.92 -6.26
N ALA A 113 -7.24 -18.18 -5.16
CA ALA A 113 -5.98 -17.75 -4.57
C ALA A 113 -5.25 -18.96 -3.97
N THR A 114 -3.94 -19.00 -4.13
CA THR A 114 -3.10 -20.12 -3.66
C THR A 114 -2.13 -19.72 -2.57
N ARG A 115 -1.77 -18.44 -2.52
CA ARG A 115 -0.82 -17.89 -1.54
C ARG A 115 -1.34 -16.60 -0.94
N TYR A 116 -0.90 -16.36 0.29
CA TYR A 116 -1.13 -15.13 1.03
C TYR A 116 0.22 -14.50 1.40
N PHE A 117 0.58 -13.40 0.76
CA PHE A 117 1.76 -12.60 1.11
C PHE A 117 1.45 -11.72 2.30
N ALA A 118 1.89 -12.16 3.47
CA ALA A 118 1.68 -11.47 4.73
C ALA A 118 2.43 -10.13 4.75
N HIS A 119 1.75 -9.10 5.21
CA HIS A 119 2.40 -7.86 5.58
C HIS A 119 3.24 -8.09 6.86
N ARG A 120 4.45 -7.52 6.90
CA ARG A 120 5.44 -7.73 7.99
C ARG A 120 4.95 -7.47 9.42
N ARG A 121 3.84 -6.72 9.57
CA ARG A 121 3.24 -6.39 10.87
C ARG A 121 2.15 -7.36 11.30
N GLU A 122 1.70 -8.25 10.43
CA GLU A 122 0.60 -9.16 10.75
C GLU A 122 1.00 -10.16 11.83
N SER A 123 0.08 -10.36 12.79
CA SER A 123 0.31 -11.24 13.94
C SER A 123 0.40 -12.71 13.50
N ALA A 124 1.23 -13.50 14.17
CA ALA A 124 1.36 -14.92 13.88
C ALA A 124 0.03 -15.67 14.08
N GLU A 125 -0.76 -15.27 15.08
CA GLU A 125 -2.08 -15.82 15.39
C GLU A 125 -3.06 -15.64 14.22
N LYS A 126 -3.21 -14.41 13.70
CA LYS A 126 -4.08 -14.13 12.55
C LYS A 126 -3.61 -14.89 11.32
N LEU A 127 -2.31 -14.92 11.07
CA LEU A 127 -1.73 -15.65 9.93
C LEU A 127 -1.95 -17.17 10.04
N HIS A 128 -1.84 -17.73 11.23
CA HIS A 128 -2.12 -19.15 11.47
C HIS A 128 -3.60 -19.45 11.21
N ARG A 129 -4.51 -18.62 11.72
CA ARG A 129 -5.95 -18.72 11.46
C ARG A 129 -6.26 -18.67 9.97
N LEU A 130 -5.69 -17.72 9.24
CA LEU A 130 -5.84 -17.64 7.79
C LEU A 130 -5.36 -18.91 7.09
N ALA A 131 -4.19 -19.43 7.45
CA ALA A 131 -3.66 -20.67 6.84
C ALA A 131 -4.61 -21.85 7.05
N VAL A 132 -5.15 -22.02 8.26
CA VAL A 132 -6.06 -23.12 8.61
C VAL A 132 -7.41 -22.98 7.89
N GLU A 133 -8.02 -21.79 7.91
CA GLU A 133 -9.38 -21.60 7.39
C GLU A 133 -9.43 -21.52 5.84
N THR A 134 -8.33 -21.14 5.20
CA THR A 134 -8.28 -20.93 3.74
C THR A 134 -7.50 -22.00 3.00
N GLY A 135 -6.60 -22.72 3.67
CA GLY A 135 -5.61 -23.59 3.04
C GLY A 135 -4.53 -22.85 2.23
N LEU A 136 -4.49 -21.52 2.29
CA LEU A 136 -3.49 -20.72 1.58
C LEU A 136 -2.09 -20.97 2.14
N GLN A 137 -1.11 -21.05 1.25
CA GLN A 137 0.28 -20.96 1.67
C GLN A 137 0.58 -19.52 2.11
N VAL A 138 0.74 -19.33 3.43
CA VAL A 138 1.17 -18.04 3.99
C VAL A 138 2.65 -17.85 3.75
N VAL A 139 2.99 -16.79 3.02
CA VAL A 139 4.36 -16.37 2.73
C VAL A 139 4.65 -15.11 3.54
N ARG A 140 5.76 -15.08 4.27
CA ARG A 140 6.26 -13.86 4.95
C ARG A 140 7.50 -13.35 4.21
N PRO A 141 7.36 -12.36 3.32
CA PRO A 141 8.48 -11.85 2.54
C PRO A 141 9.56 -11.20 3.41
N ASP A 142 10.82 -11.60 3.20
CA ASP A 142 11.99 -10.92 3.77
C ASP A 142 12.41 -9.69 2.97
N LEU A 143 11.87 -9.54 1.75
CA LEU A 143 12.13 -8.44 0.84
C LEU A 143 10.82 -7.71 0.48
N PRO A 144 10.91 -6.46 0.00
CA PRO A 144 9.75 -5.77 -0.58
C PRO A 144 9.03 -6.63 -1.62
N LEU A 145 7.70 -6.58 -1.61
CA LEU A 145 6.87 -7.45 -2.43
C LEU A 145 7.13 -7.26 -3.92
N GLU A 146 7.55 -6.08 -4.36
CA GLU A 146 7.96 -5.79 -5.73
C GLU A 146 9.15 -6.65 -6.19
N LEU A 147 10.10 -6.91 -5.29
CA LEU A 147 11.24 -7.77 -5.58
C LEU A 147 10.84 -9.25 -5.58
N ILE A 148 10.01 -9.67 -4.61
CA ILE A 148 9.51 -11.04 -4.56
C ILE A 148 8.65 -11.36 -5.78
N ALA A 149 7.73 -10.46 -6.14
CA ALA A 149 6.86 -10.62 -7.29
C ALA A 149 7.65 -10.70 -8.60
N ARG A 150 8.78 -9.97 -8.73
CA ARG A 150 9.66 -10.08 -9.90
C ARG A 150 10.53 -11.32 -9.95
N ARG A 151 10.98 -11.81 -8.79
CA ARG A 151 11.70 -13.08 -8.72
C ARG A 151 10.77 -14.28 -8.97
N GLY A 152 9.49 -14.11 -8.62
CA GLY A 152 8.49 -15.15 -8.75
C GLY A 152 8.76 -16.38 -7.88
N PRO A 153 7.94 -17.43 -8.03
CA PRO A 153 6.72 -17.46 -8.85
C PRO A 153 5.66 -16.46 -8.34
N ILE A 154 4.83 -15.91 -9.23
CA ILE A 154 3.72 -14.99 -8.88
C ILE A 154 2.46 -15.37 -9.66
N GLY A 155 1.28 -15.17 -9.05
CA GLY A 155 0.00 -15.39 -9.70
C GLY A 155 -0.22 -14.43 -10.86
N ARG A 156 -1.02 -14.85 -11.84
CA ARG A 156 -1.47 -13.97 -12.93
C ARG A 156 -2.35 -12.83 -12.43
N THR A 157 -2.98 -13.02 -11.28
CA THR A 157 -3.76 -11.98 -10.60
C THR A 157 -3.23 -11.81 -9.17
N ILE A 158 -3.00 -10.57 -8.76
CA ILE A 158 -2.65 -10.20 -7.40
C ILE A 158 -3.80 -9.39 -6.82
N LEU A 159 -4.41 -9.92 -5.77
CA LEU A 159 -5.50 -9.30 -5.03
C LEU A 159 -4.91 -8.62 -3.81
N SER A 160 -5.05 -7.30 -3.70
CA SER A 160 -4.49 -6.53 -2.59
C SER A 160 -5.57 -5.74 -1.88
N PHE A 161 -5.63 -5.86 -0.56
CA PHE A 161 -6.31 -4.85 0.24
C PHE A 161 -5.59 -3.49 0.12
N PRO A 162 -6.21 -2.37 0.49
CA PRO A 162 -5.63 -1.04 0.30
C PRO A 162 -4.29 -0.92 1.01
N SER A 163 -3.23 -0.72 0.22
CA SER A 163 -1.86 -0.55 0.68
C SER A 163 -1.05 0.16 -0.41
N THR A 164 0.15 0.69 -0.09
CA THR A 164 1.02 1.33 -1.10
C THR A 164 1.39 0.40 -2.26
N VAL A 165 1.37 -0.91 -2.01
CA VAL A 165 1.68 -1.97 -2.99
C VAL A 165 0.82 -1.84 -4.25
N VAL A 166 -0.42 -1.36 -4.15
CA VAL A 166 -1.31 -1.20 -5.31
C VAL A 166 -0.79 -0.17 -6.32
N HIS A 167 0.09 0.75 -5.92
CA HIS A 167 0.73 1.71 -6.81
C HIS A 167 2.08 1.22 -7.32
N THR A 168 2.80 0.44 -6.53
CA THR A 168 4.18 0.05 -6.83
C THR A 168 4.29 -1.27 -7.59
N LEU A 169 3.42 -2.26 -7.31
CA LEU A 169 3.42 -3.52 -8.05
C LEU A 169 3.12 -3.36 -9.55
N PRO A 170 2.14 -2.55 -9.99
CA PRO A 170 1.93 -2.33 -11.43
C PRO A 170 3.19 -1.79 -12.12
N LEU A 171 3.92 -0.89 -11.47
CA LEU A 171 5.18 -0.35 -12.00
C LEU A 171 6.27 -1.43 -12.05
N ALA A 172 6.44 -2.18 -10.97
CA ALA A 172 7.44 -3.25 -10.89
C ALA A 172 7.17 -4.36 -11.91
N LEU A 173 5.89 -4.71 -12.14
CA LEU A 173 5.44 -5.78 -13.03
C LEU A 173 5.10 -5.30 -14.44
N ALA A 174 5.35 -4.03 -14.77
CA ALA A 174 5.11 -3.50 -16.10
C ALA A 174 5.81 -4.36 -17.19
N GLY A 175 5.10 -4.61 -18.29
CA GLY A 175 5.55 -5.51 -19.35
C GLY A 175 5.34 -7.00 -19.06
N THR A 176 4.52 -7.36 -18.08
CA THR A 176 4.09 -8.75 -17.81
C THR A 176 2.57 -8.88 -17.93
N GLU A 177 2.07 -10.12 -17.93
CA GLU A 177 0.62 -10.40 -17.94
C GLU A 177 -0.05 -10.27 -16.56
N VAL A 178 0.69 -9.86 -15.51
CA VAL A 178 0.16 -9.83 -14.15
C VAL A 178 -0.83 -8.67 -13.98
N LYS A 179 -2.01 -8.97 -13.46
CA LYS A 179 -3.04 -8.01 -13.11
C LYS A 179 -3.03 -7.77 -11.61
N VAL A 180 -3.00 -6.51 -11.19
CA VAL A 180 -3.24 -6.13 -9.80
C VAL A 180 -4.68 -5.68 -9.68
N ALA A 181 -5.37 -6.14 -8.63
CA ALA A 181 -6.72 -5.71 -8.30
C ALA A 181 -6.79 -5.27 -6.84
N VAL A 182 -7.48 -4.15 -6.58
CA VAL A 182 -7.71 -3.67 -5.21
C VAL A 182 -9.00 -4.27 -4.70
N CYS A 183 -8.93 -4.92 -3.53
CA CYS A 183 -10.08 -5.36 -2.75
C CYS A 183 -10.48 -4.22 -1.82
N ASP A 184 -11.62 -3.59 -2.06
CA ASP A 184 -12.10 -2.52 -1.18
C ASP A 184 -12.44 -3.04 0.23
N ILE A 185 -12.20 -2.20 1.24
CA ILE A 185 -12.66 -2.47 2.61
C ILE A 185 -14.10 -1.95 2.72
N ASP A 186 -15.01 -2.85 3.10
CA ASP A 186 -16.38 -2.45 3.40
C ASP A 186 -16.39 -1.50 4.62
N PRO A 187 -17.05 -0.33 4.54
CA PRO A 187 -17.19 0.56 5.68
C PRO A 187 -17.73 -0.12 6.95
N ALA A 188 -18.55 -1.17 6.82
CA ALA A 188 -19.08 -1.94 7.93
C ALA A 188 -18.02 -2.78 8.68
N TRP A 189 -16.82 -2.96 8.11
CA TRP A 189 -15.70 -3.63 8.78
C TRP A 189 -14.88 -2.69 9.65
N LEU A 190 -15.12 -1.39 9.55
CA LEU A 190 -14.37 -0.41 10.34
C LEU A 190 -14.79 -0.50 11.80
N THR A 191 -13.80 -0.58 12.68
CA THR A 191 -14.06 -0.57 14.12
C THR A 191 -14.54 0.80 14.57
N GLU A 192 -15.19 0.88 15.73
CA GLU A 192 -15.59 2.16 16.33
C GLU A 192 -14.40 3.10 16.63
N THR A 193 -13.20 2.52 16.78
CA THR A 193 -11.96 3.26 17.03
C THR A 193 -11.25 3.69 15.75
N ALA A 194 -11.76 3.29 14.57
CA ALA A 194 -11.21 3.68 13.28
C ALA A 194 -11.37 5.19 13.09
N SER A 195 -10.27 5.93 13.22
CA SER A 195 -10.31 7.38 13.07
C SER A 195 -10.85 7.78 11.67
N PRO A 196 -11.52 8.94 11.52
CA PRO A 196 -11.92 9.47 10.21
C PRO A 196 -10.76 9.59 9.20
N ARG A 197 -9.51 9.65 9.68
CA ARG A 197 -8.30 9.66 8.84
C ARG A 197 -8.00 8.31 8.20
N ALA A 198 -8.38 7.21 8.84
CA ALA A 198 -8.24 5.87 8.28
C ALA A 198 -9.17 5.71 7.06
N GLN A 199 -10.42 6.19 7.16
CA GLN A 199 -11.35 6.27 6.03
C GLN A 199 -10.78 7.09 4.87
N GLY A 200 -10.20 8.27 5.15
CA GLY A 200 -9.56 9.10 4.13
C GLY A 200 -8.34 8.45 3.45
N PHE A 201 -7.60 7.60 4.16
CA PHE A 201 -6.51 6.81 3.58
C PHE A 201 -7.04 5.71 2.66
N LEU A 202 -8.05 4.98 3.11
CA LEU A 202 -8.68 3.92 2.32
C LEU A 202 -9.23 4.49 1.01
N SER A 203 -9.97 5.61 1.08
CA SER A 203 -10.49 6.29 -0.12
C SER A 203 -9.39 6.90 -0.99
N GLY A 204 -8.30 7.40 -0.39
CA GLY A 204 -7.17 7.95 -1.12
C GLY A 204 -6.37 6.90 -1.89
N VAL A 205 -6.08 5.75 -1.28
CA VAL A 205 -5.33 4.65 -1.91
C VAL A 205 -6.15 4.02 -3.02
N THR A 206 -7.44 3.75 -2.78
CA THR A 206 -8.32 3.20 -3.83
C THR A 206 -8.54 4.22 -4.95
N GLY A 207 -8.66 5.51 -4.60
CA GLY A 207 -8.87 6.64 -5.51
C GLY A 207 -7.72 6.95 -6.47
N THR A 208 -6.48 6.86 -5.99
CA THR A 208 -5.29 7.30 -6.74
C THR A 208 -4.55 6.17 -7.47
N ALA A 209 -5.01 4.92 -7.31
CA ALA A 209 -4.45 3.77 -8.01
C ALA A 209 -4.91 3.78 -9.48
N ARG A 210 -4.18 4.51 -10.33
CA ARG A 210 -4.35 4.47 -11.79
C ARG A 210 -3.94 3.07 -12.28
N ASP A 211 -4.69 2.52 -13.25
CA ASP A 211 -4.47 1.21 -13.88
C ASP A 211 -4.72 -0.04 -13.02
N VAL A 212 -5.43 0.10 -11.89
CA VAL A 212 -5.83 -1.05 -11.06
C VAL A 212 -7.31 -1.35 -11.19
N HIS A 213 -7.65 -2.62 -11.43
CA HIS A 213 -9.04 -3.07 -11.43
C HIS A 213 -9.58 -3.09 -10.00
N ARG A 214 -10.68 -2.38 -9.75
CA ARG A 214 -11.36 -2.42 -8.46
C ARG A 214 -12.28 -3.62 -8.38
N LEU A 215 -12.14 -4.40 -7.32
CA LEU A 215 -13.11 -5.41 -6.93
C LEU A 215 -13.95 -4.79 -5.81
N THR A 216 -15.21 -4.48 -6.12
CA THR A 216 -16.20 -4.04 -5.13
C THR A 216 -16.25 -5.07 -4.00
N SER A 217 -16.32 -4.60 -2.74
CA SER A 217 -16.36 -5.47 -1.57
C SER A 217 -17.32 -6.64 -1.82
N VAL A 218 -16.86 -7.85 -1.49
CA VAL A 218 -17.68 -9.07 -1.59
C VAL A 218 -18.98 -8.78 -0.86
N ARG A 219 -20.07 -8.57 -1.61
CA ARG A 219 -21.39 -8.41 -1.01
C ARG A 219 -21.67 -9.70 -0.26
N HIS A 220 -21.84 -9.58 1.04
CA HIS A 220 -22.34 -10.65 1.87
C HIS A 220 -23.75 -10.98 1.38
N THR A 221 -23.90 -12.00 0.54
CA THR A 221 -25.18 -12.68 0.39
C THR A 221 -25.36 -13.51 1.64
N ALA A 222 -26.17 -13.00 2.57
CA ALA A 222 -26.67 -13.80 3.69
C ALA A 222 -27.32 -15.09 3.14
N PRO A 223 -27.12 -16.25 3.77
CA PRO A 223 -27.88 -17.44 3.42
C PRO A 223 -29.36 -17.22 3.78
N ALA A 224 -30.24 -17.66 2.90
CA ALA A 224 -31.68 -17.73 3.13
C ALA A 224 -32.02 -18.89 4.09
#